data_AF-A0A913ZA56-F1
#
_entry.id   AF-A0A913ZA56-F1
#
_cell.length_a   1.000
_cell.length_b   1.000
_cell.length_c   1.000
_cell.angle_alpha   90.00
_cell.angle_beta   90.00
_cell.angle_gamma   90.00
#
_symmetry.space_group_name_H-M   'P 1'
#
loop_
_entity.id
_entity.type
_entity.pdbx_description
1 polymer ?
#
loop_
_entity_poly.entity_id
_entity_poly.type
_entity_poly.pdbx_seq_one_letter_code
_entity_poly.pdbx_strand_id
1 'polypeptide(L)'
;MQHCNLLCLPENYQMKYYFYHGLSWPQLSYVAEDENGKIVGYVLAKMEEDPDELPHGHITSLAVKRSHRRLGLAQKLMDQASRAMVECFNAKYVSLHVRMSNRAALQLYQTTLKFSISEIEPKYYADGEDAYAMKRDLGHIPSLQRKAGMKEIKGPEKEDDKADGSQESPDAKAVMAGAKDGKPSDTSRLEDKDKGAQGKTENGTGTAGKGKGGTEHRPGEKSKRSRKKARDAAARAEERANESKEKKEKGKDVS
;
A
#
# COMPACT_ATOMS: atom_id res chain seq x y z
N MET A 1 18.01 -10.06 5.96
CA MET A 1 17.50 -9.01 5.05
C MET A 1 18.60 -8.35 4.22
N GLN A 2 19.66 -7.79 4.82
CA GLN A 2 20.72 -7.06 4.10
C GLN A 2 21.32 -7.81 2.90
N HIS A 3 21.64 -9.10 3.05
CA HIS A 3 22.15 -9.89 1.92
C HIS A 3 21.16 -9.97 0.74
N CYS A 4 19.85 -10.02 1.00
CA CYS A 4 18.83 -9.99 -0.05
C CYS A 4 18.73 -8.61 -0.73
N ASN A 5 18.93 -7.52 0.02
CA ASN A 5 18.98 -6.15 -0.50
C ASN A 5 20.12 -5.99 -1.53
N LEU A 6 21.34 -6.36 -1.13
CA LEU A 6 22.54 -6.32 -1.97
C LEU A 6 22.40 -7.07 -3.30
N LEU A 7 21.65 -8.17 -3.31
CA LEU A 7 21.40 -8.95 -4.52
C LEU A 7 20.30 -8.38 -5.43
N CYS A 8 19.40 -7.57 -4.89
CA CYS A 8 18.16 -7.20 -5.58
C CYS A 8 18.06 -5.72 -5.95
N LEU A 9 18.76 -4.83 -5.23
CA LEU A 9 18.57 -3.38 -5.31
C LEU A 9 19.93 -2.65 -5.35
N PRO A 10 20.02 -1.53 -6.10
CA PRO A 10 21.20 -0.68 -6.09
C PRO A 10 21.28 0.20 -4.82
N GLU A 11 20.15 0.57 -4.23
CA GLU A 11 20.10 1.31 -2.96
C GLU A 11 20.33 0.38 -1.76
N ASN A 12 21.48 0.57 -1.11
CA ASN A 12 21.97 -0.29 -0.03
C ASN A 12 22.20 0.48 1.27
N TYR A 13 22.10 -0.23 2.39
CA TYR A 13 22.20 0.35 3.73
C TYR A 13 23.19 -0.39 4.62
N GLN A 14 23.84 0.36 5.53
CA GLN A 14 24.68 -0.22 6.58
C GLN A 14 23.83 -0.97 7.61
N MET A 15 24.43 -1.94 8.32
CA MET A 15 23.72 -2.77 9.30
C MET A 15 23.06 -1.96 10.43
N LYS A 16 23.69 -0.84 10.84
CA LYS A 16 23.13 0.11 11.83
C LYS A 16 21.71 0.55 11.46
N TYR A 17 21.44 0.75 10.16
CA TYR A 17 20.13 1.21 9.69
C TYR A 17 19.06 0.11 9.77
N TYR A 18 19.44 -1.15 9.55
CA TYR A 18 18.56 -2.29 9.78
C TYR A 18 18.23 -2.45 11.26
N PHE A 19 19.22 -2.32 12.15
CA PHE A 19 18.99 -2.34 13.60
C PHE A 19 18.10 -1.19 14.05
N TYR A 20 18.29 0.01 13.52
CA TYR A 20 17.41 1.15 13.82
C TYR A 20 15.94 0.80 13.52
N HIS A 21 15.63 0.26 12.34
CA HIS A 21 14.25 -0.15 12.02
C HIS A 21 13.74 -1.25 12.96
N GLY A 22 14.53 -2.29 13.18
CA GLY A 22 14.12 -3.44 14.00
C GLY A 22 13.96 -3.11 15.48
N LEU A 23 14.64 -2.09 15.98
CA LEU A 23 14.56 -1.66 17.38
C LEU A 23 13.51 -0.55 17.59
N SER A 24 13.25 0.29 16.58
CA SER A 24 12.25 1.37 16.66
C SER A 24 10.84 0.89 16.32
N TRP A 25 10.68 0.05 15.28
CA TRP A 25 9.38 -0.46 14.81
C TRP A 25 9.42 -1.96 14.53
N PRO A 26 9.64 -2.78 15.57
CA PRO A 26 9.84 -4.23 15.42
C PRO A 26 8.69 -4.96 14.71
N GLN A 27 7.47 -4.41 14.75
CA GLN A 27 6.27 -5.02 14.16
C GLN A 27 6.13 -4.78 12.65
N LEU A 28 6.88 -3.85 12.05
CA LEU A 28 6.57 -3.36 10.69
C LEU A 28 7.32 -4.07 9.57
N SER A 29 8.40 -4.77 9.89
CA SER A 29 9.26 -5.41 8.89
C SER A 29 9.00 -6.91 8.85
N TYR A 30 8.82 -7.43 7.64
CA TYR A 30 8.48 -8.84 7.40
C TYR A 30 9.44 -9.47 6.40
N VAL A 31 9.61 -10.78 6.51
CA VAL A 31 10.42 -11.60 5.60
C VAL A 31 9.59 -12.73 5.00
N ALA A 32 9.96 -13.15 3.80
CA ALA A 32 9.51 -14.38 3.17
C ALA A 32 10.72 -15.32 3.07
N GLU A 33 10.56 -16.54 3.55
CA GLU A 33 11.60 -17.56 3.61
C GLU A 33 11.21 -18.77 2.75
N ASP A 34 12.21 -19.48 2.23
CA ASP A 34 12.01 -20.80 1.63
C ASP A 34 12.00 -21.90 2.70
N GLU A 35 11.80 -23.15 2.27
CA GLU A 35 11.76 -24.33 3.14
C GLU A 35 13.06 -24.56 3.94
N ASN A 36 14.17 -23.95 3.51
CA ASN A 36 15.47 -24.05 4.18
C ASN A 36 15.74 -22.85 5.12
N GLY A 37 14.74 -21.99 5.37
CA GLY A 37 14.87 -20.79 6.19
C GLY A 37 15.66 -19.65 5.52
N LYS A 38 15.89 -19.71 4.20
CA LYS A 38 16.61 -18.66 3.49
C LYS A 38 15.64 -17.55 3.10
N ILE A 39 15.96 -16.31 3.47
CA ILE A 39 15.18 -15.15 3.05
C ILE A 39 15.20 -15.01 1.52
N VAL A 40 14.03 -15.09 0.90
CA VAL A 40 13.79 -14.92 -0.54
C VAL A 40 13.12 -13.59 -0.88
N GLY A 41 12.52 -12.93 0.10
CA GLY A 41 12.01 -11.58 -0.02
C GLY A 41 11.84 -10.92 1.35
N TYR A 42 11.75 -9.60 1.37
CA TYR A 42 11.53 -8.84 2.60
C TYR A 42 10.87 -7.49 2.32
N VAL A 43 10.22 -6.95 3.33
CA VAL A 43 9.83 -5.54 3.43
C VAL A 43 10.46 -4.95 4.69
N LEU A 44 11.14 -3.83 4.53
CA LEU A 44 11.70 -3.01 5.60
C LEU A 44 10.88 -1.73 5.66
N ALA A 45 10.21 -1.50 6.78
CA ALA A 45 9.28 -0.39 6.94
C ALA A 45 9.43 0.30 8.29
N LYS A 46 9.01 1.57 8.33
CA LYS A 46 9.05 2.45 9.51
C LYS A 46 7.78 3.29 9.59
N MET A 47 7.60 4.00 10.69
CA MET A 47 6.69 5.16 10.77
C MET A 47 7.47 6.43 10.46
N GLU A 48 6.83 7.41 9.81
CA GLU A 48 7.36 8.78 9.79
C GLU A 48 7.03 9.49 11.12
N GLU A 49 7.99 10.28 11.60
CA GLU A 49 7.95 10.93 12.93
C GLU A 49 7.61 12.43 12.84
N ASP A 50 7.14 12.92 11.70
CA ASP A 50 6.83 14.34 11.54
C ASP A 50 5.52 14.72 12.25
N PRO A 51 5.57 15.57 13.29
CA PRO A 51 4.37 15.96 14.02
C PRO A 51 3.40 16.84 13.21
N ASP A 52 3.87 17.47 12.12
CA ASP A 52 3.03 18.29 11.23
C ASP A 52 2.20 17.42 10.27
N GLU A 53 2.48 16.12 10.18
CA GLU A 53 1.80 15.19 9.27
C GLU A 53 0.94 14.16 10.02
N LEU A 54 -0.10 13.67 9.34
CA LEU A 54 -0.87 12.55 9.87
C LEU A 54 0.04 11.32 10.07
N PRO A 55 -0.16 10.51 11.14
CA PRO A 55 0.60 9.29 11.35
C PRO A 55 0.55 8.40 10.11
N HIS A 56 1.70 8.07 9.55
CA HIS A 56 1.78 7.28 8.33
C HIS A 56 3.05 6.44 8.29
N GLY A 57 2.93 5.29 7.64
CA GLY A 57 4.06 4.39 7.43
C GLY A 57 4.88 4.80 6.21
N HIS A 58 6.12 4.35 6.17
CA HIS A 58 7.00 4.49 5.01
C HIS A 58 7.68 3.16 4.69
N ILE A 59 7.68 2.79 3.41
CA ILE A 59 8.41 1.62 2.91
C ILE A 59 9.82 2.04 2.54
N THR A 60 10.76 1.75 3.42
CA THR A 60 12.18 2.01 3.21
C THR A 60 12.73 1.11 2.10
N SER A 61 12.38 -0.18 2.10
CA SER A 61 12.89 -1.12 1.09
C SER A 61 11.99 -2.34 0.94
N LEU A 62 11.74 -2.76 -0.30
CA LEU A 62 10.99 -3.96 -0.65
C LEU A 62 11.74 -4.71 -1.76
N ALA A 63 12.06 -5.98 -1.52
CA ALA A 63 12.73 -6.79 -2.52
C ALA A 63 12.27 -8.25 -2.47
N VAL A 64 12.21 -8.88 -3.64
CA VAL A 64 12.02 -10.32 -3.82
C VAL A 64 13.04 -10.81 -4.84
N LYS A 65 13.79 -11.86 -4.49
CA LYS A 65 14.76 -12.51 -5.37
C LYS A 65 14.09 -12.92 -6.68
N ARG A 66 14.81 -12.76 -7.80
CA ARG A 66 14.26 -13.00 -9.15
C ARG A 66 13.62 -14.38 -9.29
N SER A 67 14.24 -15.41 -8.72
CA SER A 67 13.75 -16.80 -8.73
C SER A 67 12.42 -17.01 -7.99
N HIS A 68 11.99 -16.07 -7.15
CA HIS A 68 10.78 -16.16 -6.33
C HIS A 68 9.77 -15.03 -6.66
N ARG A 69 9.98 -14.31 -7.77
CA ARG A 69 9.02 -13.30 -8.25
C ARG A 69 7.80 -13.98 -8.87
N ARG A 70 6.72 -13.21 -9.06
CA ARG A 70 5.44 -13.67 -9.64
C ARG A 70 4.66 -14.68 -8.78
N LEU A 71 5.09 -14.92 -7.54
CA LEU A 71 4.39 -15.73 -6.54
C LEU A 71 3.51 -14.91 -5.57
N GLY A 72 3.31 -13.62 -5.84
CA GLY A 72 2.54 -12.72 -4.98
C GLY A 72 3.22 -12.33 -3.65
N LEU A 73 4.49 -12.69 -3.44
CA LEU A 73 5.19 -12.44 -2.17
C LEU A 73 5.26 -10.96 -1.79
N ALA A 74 5.59 -10.09 -2.76
CA ALA A 74 5.68 -8.65 -2.51
C ALA A 74 4.36 -8.06 -2.02
N GLN A 75 3.24 -8.54 -2.56
CA GLN A 75 1.91 -8.12 -2.12
C GLN A 75 1.64 -8.58 -0.68
N LYS A 76 1.87 -9.86 -0.38
CA LYS A 76 1.66 -10.41 0.97
C LYS A 76 2.50 -9.68 2.03
N LEU A 77 3.77 -9.40 1.72
CA LEU A 77 4.67 -8.64 2.60
C LEU A 77 4.14 -7.23 2.87
N MET A 78 3.71 -6.52 1.82
CA MET A 78 3.17 -5.17 1.91
C MET A 78 1.85 -5.12 2.70
N ASP A 79 0.98 -6.11 2.52
CA ASP A 79 -0.30 -6.19 3.23
C ASP A 79 -0.08 -6.44 4.72
N GLN A 80 0.88 -7.31 5.09
CA GLN A 80 1.25 -7.52 6.50
C GLN A 80 1.83 -6.25 7.14
N ALA A 81 2.81 -5.61 6.48
CA ALA A 81 3.40 -4.37 6.98
C ALA A 81 2.34 -3.27 7.17
N SER A 82 1.41 -3.13 6.22
CA SER A 82 0.37 -2.10 6.29
C SER A 82 -0.68 -2.37 7.36
N ARG A 83 -1.03 -3.65 7.61
CA ARG A 83 -1.87 -4.01 8.75
C ARG A 83 -1.19 -3.65 10.06
N ALA A 84 0.09 -4.01 10.24
CA ALA A 84 0.85 -3.67 11.43
C ALA A 84 0.97 -2.14 11.65
N MET A 85 1.16 -1.36 10.57
CA MET A 85 1.15 0.12 10.63
C MET A 85 -0.18 0.65 11.21
N VAL A 86 -1.31 0.10 10.78
CA VAL A 86 -2.63 0.51 11.24
C VAL A 86 -2.90 0.05 12.68
N GLU A 87 -2.59 -1.21 12.98
CA GLU A 87 -2.91 -1.82 14.27
C GLU A 87 -2.05 -1.28 15.40
N CYS A 88 -0.74 -1.12 15.17
CA CYS A 88 0.20 -0.71 16.20
C CYS A 88 0.38 0.81 16.31
N PHE A 89 0.17 1.54 15.20
CA PHE A 89 0.52 2.97 15.12
C PHE A 89 -0.60 3.86 14.55
N ASN A 90 -1.78 3.30 14.30
CA ASN A 90 -2.96 4.02 13.78
C ASN A 90 -2.68 4.80 12.48
N ALA A 91 -1.77 4.27 11.64
CA ALA A 91 -1.36 4.87 10.38
C ALA A 91 -2.55 5.14 9.46
N LYS A 92 -2.60 6.33 8.86
CA LYS A 92 -3.66 6.75 7.92
C LYS A 92 -3.35 6.37 6.49
N TYR A 93 -2.07 6.39 6.14
CA TYR A 93 -1.59 5.99 4.82
C TYR A 93 -0.19 5.38 4.93
N VAL A 94 0.30 4.85 3.83
CA VAL A 94 1.70 4.42 3.67
C VAL A 94 2.30 5.10 2.45
N SER A 95 3.54 5.56 2.57
CA SER A 95 4.30 6.22 1.49
C SER A 95 5.52 5.42 1.06
N LEU A 96 5.99 5.67 -0.15
CA LEU A 96 7.25 5.14 -0.69
C LEU A 96 7.79 6.01 -1.81
N HIS A 97 9.05 5.77 -2.18
CA HIS A 97 9.68 6.33 -3.37
C HIS A 97 10.01 5.24 -4.37
N VAL A 98 9.81 5.52 -5.65
CA VAL A 98 10.16 4.60 -6.74
C VAL A 98 10.75 5.36 -7.93
N ARG A 99 11.83 4.79 -8.50
CA ARG A 99 12.43 5.25 -9.76
C ARG A 99 11.40 5.31 -10.86
N MET A 100 11.36 6.40 -11.62
CA MET A 100 10.45 6.56 -12.74
C MET A 100 10.67 5.51 -13.84
N SER A 101 11.92 5.05 -14.01
CA SER A 101 12.27 4.00 -14.97
C SER A 101 11.84 2.58 -14.55
N ASN A 102 11.49 2.36 -13.27
CA ASN A 102 11.23 1.01 -12.74
C ASN A 102 9.79 0.54 -13.03
N ARG A 103 9.54 0.18 -14.29
CA ARG A 103 8.21 -0.26 -14.78
C ARG A 103 7.60 -1.43 -14.00
N ALA A 104 8.43 -2.38 -13.55
CA ALA A 104 7.95 -3.55 -12.81
C ALA A 104 7.42 -3.16 -11.42
N ALA A 105 8.14 -2.29 -10.71
CA ALA A 105 7.69 -1.77 -9.42
C ALA A 105 6.46 -0.85 -9.58
N LEU A 106 6.42 -0.02 -10.63
CA LEU A 106 5.26 0.84 -10.90
C LEU A 106 3.99 0.03 -11.12
N GLN A 107 4.04 -1.05 -11.90
CA GLN A 107 2.89 -1.95 -12.05
C GLN A 107 2.46 -2.58 -10.72
N LEU A 108 3.42 -3.06 -9.91
CA LEU A 108 3.12 -3.61 -8.59
C LEU A 108 2.43 -2.57 -7.70
N TYR A 109 2.99 -1.37 -7.58
CA TYR A 109 2.49 -0.36 -6.67
C TYR A 109 1.15 0.22 -7.12
N GLN A 110 1.01 0.60 -8.39
CA GLN A 110 -0.22 1.21 -8.90
C GLN A 110 -1.34 0.17 -9.09
N THR A 111 -1.06 -0.91 -9.80
CA THR A 111 -2.11 -1.84 -10.26
C THR A 111 -2.50 -2.82 -9.16
N THR A 112 -1.52 -3.46 -8.51
CA THR A 112 -1.79 -4.50 -7.50
C THR A 112 -2.04 -3.89 -6.14
N LEU A 113 -1.18 -2.97 -5.69
CA LEU A 113 -1.23 -2.44 -4.33
C LEU A 113 -2.04 -1.15 -4.20
N LYS A 114 -2.52 -0.56 -5.30
CA LYS A 114 -3.38 0.63 -5.33
C LYS A 114 -2.73 1.88 -4.71
N PHE A 115 -1.44 2.05 -4.91
CA PHE A 115 -0.77 3.32 -4.65
C PHE A 115 -1.08 4.33 -5.76
N SER A 116 -1.27 5.58 -5.38
CA SER A 116 -1.33 6.72 -6.30
C SER A 116 -0.03 7.53 -6.23
N ILE A 117 0.34 8.17 -7.35
CA ILE A 117 1.46 9.11 -7.37
C ILE A 117 0.99 10.40 -6.67
N SER A 118 1.73 10.84 -5.66
CA SER A 118 1.49 12.08 -4.93
C SER A 118 2.27 13.24 -5.54
N GLU A 119 3.55 13.03 -5.83
CA GLU A 119 4.45 14.06 -6.35
C GLU A 119 5.64 13.44 -7.09
N ILE A 120 6.33 14.26 -7.87
CA ILE A 120 7.61 13.93 -8.51
C ILE A 120 8.71 14.66 -7.74
N GLU A 121 9.71 13.91 -7.27
CA GLU A 121 10.88 14.46 -6.60
C GLU A 121 12.08 14.48 -7.57
N PRO A 122 12.50 15.67 -8.04
CA PRO A 122 13.51 15.77 -9.09
C PRO A 122 14.91 15.45 -8.56
N LYS A 123 15.73 14.65 -9.25
CA LYS A 123 17.08 14.25 -8.82
C LYS A 123 17.07 13.68 -7.39
N TYR A 124 16.18 12.74 -7.13
CA TYR A 124 16.05 12.09 -5.83
C TYR A 124 17.17 11.08 -5.61
N TYR A 125 17.47 10.27 -6.63
CA TYR A 125 18.50 9.25 -6.58
C TYR A 125 19.89 9.83 -6.86
N ALA A 126 20.93 9.12 -6.40
CA ALA A 126 22.32 9.58 -6.46
C ALA A 126 22.87 9.75 -7.90
N ASP A 127 22.33 9.00 -8.84
CA ASP A 127 22.60 9.12 -10.28
C ASP A 127 21.83 10.27 -10.94
N GLY A 128 21.02 11.01 -10.18
CA GLY A 128 20.21 12.12 -10.65
C GLY A 128 18.85 11.71 -11.20
N GLU A 129 18.45 10.43 -11.11
CA GLU A 129 17.11 10.02 -11.53
C GLU A 129 16.04 10.62 -10.60
N ASP A 130 14.92 11.02 -11.19
CA ASP A 130 13.73 11.47 -10.49
C ASP A 130 12.99 10.29 -9.84
N ALA A 131 12.29 10.57 -8.74
CA ALA A 131 11.43 9.59 -8.06
C ALA A 131 9.97 10.00 -8.13
N TYR A 132 9.08 9.02 -8.27
CA TYR A 132 7.70 9.18 -7.84
C TYR A 132 7.61 8.94 -6.34
N ALA A 133 7.10 9.93 -5.61
CA ALA A 133 6.59 9.70 -4.27
C ALA A 133 5.16 9.19 -4.38
N MET A 134 4.91 8.00 -3.84
CA MET A 134 3.62 7.33 -3.94
C MET A 134 2.97 7.18 -2.58
N LYS A 135 1.64 7.21 -2.52
CA LYS A 135 0.85 7.01 -1.30
C LYS A 135 -0.25 5.99 -1.50
N ARG A 136 -0.57 5.23 -0.46
CA ARG A 136 -1.73 4.35 -0.38
C ARG A 136 -2.51 4.65 0.90
N ASP A 137 -3.78 4.97 0.75
CA ASP A 137 -4.69 5.14 1.88
C ASP A 137 -4.90 3.81 2.62
N LEU A 138 -4.86 3.85 3.94
CA LEU A 138 -5.09 2.69 4.82
C LEU A 138 -6.40 2.82 5.61
N GLY A 139 -7.22 3.84 5.32
CA GLY A 139 -8.48 4.12 6.00
C GLY A 139 -9.47 2.96 5.95
N HIS A 140 -9.42 2.13 4.92
CA HIS A 140 -10.27 0.94 4.77
C HIS A 140 -9.83 -0.26 5.63
N ILE A 141 -8.58 -0.30 6.13
CA ILE A 141 -8.09 -1.41 6.95
C ILE A 141 -8.64 -1.27 8.37
N PRO A 142 -9.44 -2.22 8.89
CA PRO A 142 -10.01 -2.10 10.22
C PRO A 142 -8.91 -1.98 11.28
N SER A 143 -8.94 -0.93 12.10
CA SER A 143 -8.11 -0.86 13.30
C SER A 143 -8.88 -1.42 14.49
N LEU A 144 -8.24 -2.16 15.38
CA LEU A 144 -8.87 -2.64 16.62
C LEU A 144 -9.38 -1.47 17.47
N GLN A 145 -8.70 -0.32 17.42
CA GLN A 145 -9.12 0.92 18.08
C GLN A 145 -10.43 1.50 17.51
N ARG A 146 -10.73 1.33 16.21
CA ARG A 146 -12.01 1.80 15.63
C ARG A 146 -13.23 1.00 16.09
N LYS A 147 -13.04 -0.27 16.47
CA LYS A 147 -14.14 -1.11 16.98
C LYS A 147 -14.61 -0.70 18.38
N ALA A 148 -13.74 -0.06 19.17
CA ALA A 148 -14.08 0.42 20.50
C ALA A 148 -14.94 1.70 20.48
N GLY A 149 -14.85 2.53 19.44
CA GLY A 149 -15.60 3.79 19.32
C GLY A 149 -16.93 3.71 18.55
N MET A 150 -17.35 2.51 18.10
CA MET A 150 -18.63 2.31 17.38
C MET A 150 -19.69 1.58 18.23
N LYS A 151 -19.45 1.39 19.53
CA LYS A 151 -20.49 1.01 20.48
C LYS A 151 -20.94 2.27 21.21
N GLU A 152 -22.26 2.49 21.29
CA GLU A 152 -22.98 3.68 21.80
C GLU A 152 -23.11 4.77 20.71
N ILE A 153 -24.26 4.94 20.05
CA ILE A 153 -25.55 5.38 20.61
C ILE A 153 -26.72 4.53 20.05
N LYS A 154 -27.36 3.71 20.89
CA LYS A 154 -28.78 3.37 20.76
C LYS A 154 -29.45 3.90 22.02
N GLY A 155 -30.18 4.99 21.89
CA GLY A 155 -30.98 5.54 22.99
C GLY A 155 -32.10 4.56 23.37
N PRO A 156 -32.57 4.59 24.63
CA PRO A 156 -33.61 3.67 25.08
C PRO A 156 -34.97 4.10 24.50
N GLU A 157 -35.61 3.21 23.74
CA GLU A 157 -37.04 3.29 23.47
C GLU A 157 -37.77 2.98 24.78
N LYS A 158 -38.72 3.85 25.15
CA LYS A 158 -39.60 3.64 26.30
C LYS A 158 -40.65 2.59 25.93
N GLU A 159 -40.65 1.48 26.66
CA GLU A 159 -41.78 0.58 26.78
C GLU A 159 -42.78 1.19 27.76
N ASP A 160 -43.95 1.59 27.25
CA ASP A 160 -45.16 1.76 28.06
C ASP A 160 -45.97 0.47 27.92
N ASP A 161 -46.26 -0.16 29.06
CA ASP A 161 -46.88 -1.50 29.15
C ASP A 161 -48.29 -1.40 29.78
N LYS A 162 -49.22 -2.20 29.22
CA LYS A 162 -50.55 -2.67 29.74
C LYS A 162 -51.74 -1.71 29.68
N ALA A 163 -52.99 -2.13 29.46
CA ALA A 163 -53.71 -3.40 29.14
C ALA A 163 -55.12 -2.95 28.66
N ASP A 164 -55.96 -3.64 27.89
CA ASP A 164 -56.75 -4.87 28.09
C ASP A 164 -57.94 -4.74 27.09
N GLY A 165 -58.57 -5.84 26.67
CA GLY A 165 -59.95 -5.79 26.15
C GLY A 165 -60.20 -6.51 24.83
N SER A 166 -60.59 -7.78 24.92
CA SER A 166 -61.23 -8.60 23.88
C SER A 166 -62.55 -8.02 23.34
N GLN A 167 -62.83 -8.17 22.03
CA GLN A 167 -64.00 -8.88 21.45
C GLN A 167 -64.23 -8.59 19.94
N GLU A 168 -64.62 -9.67 19.25
CA GLU A 168 -65.51 -9.78 18.07
C GLU A 168 -65.12 -9.28 16.65
N SER A 169 -65.13 -10.24 15.72
CA SER A 169 -65.42 -10.15 14.27
C SER A 169 -66.95 -10.06 14.01
N PRO A 170 -67.53 -9.93 12.77
CA PRO A 170 -66.95 -10.08 11.42
C PRO A 170 -67.55 -9.11 10.35
N ASP A 171 -67.43 -9.51 9.07
CA ASP A 171 -68.09 -9.06 7.82
C ASP A 171 -67.32 -8.05 6.93
N ALA A 172 -67.20 -8.22 5.61
CA ALA A 172 -67.65 -9.26 4.67
C ALA A 172 -67.01 -9.03 3.28
N LYS A 173 -66.84 -10.12 2.51
CA LYS A 173 -67.02 -10.26 1.03
C LYS A 173 -66.07 -9.42 0.12
N ALA A 174 -65.56 -9.86 -1.03
CA ALA A 174 -66.02 -10.88 -1.98
C ALA A 174 -65.00 -11.07 -3.13
N VAL A 175 -65.02 -12.29 -3.72
CA VAL A 175 -64.86 -12.69 -5.14
C VAL A 175 -63.49 -12.43 -5.84
N MET A 176 -62.67 -13.43 -6.22
CA MET A 176 -62.73 -14.55 -7.20
C MET A 176 -62.42 -14.21 -8.68
N ALA A 177 -61.64 -15.12 -9.31
CA ALA A 177 -61.38 -15.37 -10.74
C ALA A 177 -60.40 -14.43 -11.47
N GLY A 178 -59.51 -14.88 -12.36
CA GLY A 178 -59.23 -16.22 -12.88
C GLY A 178 -58.14 -16.16 -13.98
N ALA A 179 -57.33 -17.23 -14.02
CA ALA A 179 -56.88 -18.01 -15.18
C ALA A 179 -56.16 -17.38 -16.41
N LYS A 180 -54.98 -17.96 -16.70
CA LYS A 180 -54.53 -18.57 -18.00
C LYS A 180 -54.14 -17.62 -19.16
N ASP A 181 -53.24 -17.90 -20.11
CA ASP A 181 -52.41 -19.03 -20.57
C ASP A 181 -51.19 -18.40 -21.30
N GLY A 182 -50.01 -19.02 -21.41
CA GLY A 182 -49.59 -19.60 -22.70
C GLY A 182 -48.11 -19.33 -23.04
N LYS A 183 -47.39 -20.39 -23.41
CA LYS A 183 -45.94 -20.53 -23.72
C LYS A 183 -45.76 -20.69 -25.27
N PRO A 184 -44.71 -21.34 -25.82
CA PRO A 184 -43.30 -20.98 -26.15
C PRO A 184 -42.98 -20.90 -27.69
N SER A 185 -41.72 -20.60 -28.06
CA SER A 185 -40.90 -21.23 -29.14
C SER A 185 -39.51 -20.52 -29.18
N ASP A 186 -38.31 -21.13 -29.12
CA ASP A 186 -37.63 -22.24 -29.86
C ASP A 186 -37.37 -21.85 -31.34
N THR A 187 -36.22 -21.97 -32.03
CA THR A 187 -34.93 -22.71 -32.01
C THR A 187 -33.94 -21.94 -32.93
N SER A 188 -32.59 -21.96 -32.82
CA SER A 188 -31.62 -22.87 -33.51
C SER A 188 -30.34 -22.02 -33.76
N ARG A 189 -29.13 -22.34 -33.27
CA ARG A 189 -28.07 -23.25 -33.76
C ARG A 189 -27.60 -22.99 -35.21
N LEU A 190 -26.33 -22.60 -35.38
CA LEU A 190 -25.29 -23.33 -36.14
C LEU A 190 -23.92 -22.62 -36.12
N GLU A 191 -22.88 -23.45 -36.09
CA GLU A 191 -21.44 -23.18 -36.12
C GLU A 191 -20.96 -22.88 -37.57
N ASP A 192 -19.82 -22.20 -37.76
CA ASP A 192 -18.51 -22.81 -38.12
C ASP A 192 -17.52 -21.79 -38.78
N LYS A 193 -16.23 -22.17 -38.73
CA LYS A 193 -14.93 -21.68 -39.29
C LYS A 193 -14.95 -20.73 -40.53
N ASP A 194 -13.91 -19.97 -40.91
CA ASP A 194 -12.50 -20.37 -41.11
C ASP A 194 -11.61 -19.20 -41.66
N LYS A 195 -10.28 -19.41 -41.63
CA LYS A 195 -9.16 -18.89 -42.46
C LYS A 195 -8.70 -17.41 -42.50
N GLY A 196 -7.53 -17.21 -41.90
CA GLY A 196 -6.24 -16.75 -42.47
C GLY A 196 -6.14 -15.75 -43.64
N ALA A 197 -5.23 -14.77 -43.49
CA ALA A 197 -4.39 -14.25 -44.57
C ALA A 197 -3.14 -13.52 -44.05
N GLN A 198 -1.99 -13.85 -44.65
CA GLN A 198 -0.72 -13.12 -44.61
C GLN A 198 -0.82 -11.83 -45.43
N GLY A 199 -0.01 -10.82 -45.08
CA GLY A 199 0.24 -9.66 -45.93
C GLY A 199 1.42 -8.81 -45.43
N LYS A 200 2.53 -8.84 -46.16
CA LYS A 200 3.69 -7.94 -46.07
C LYS A 200 3.37 -6.56 -46.68
N THR A 201 4.00 -5.49 -46.18
CA THR A 201 4.60 -4.33 -46.91
C THR A 201 5.13 -3.35 -45.86
N GLU A 202 6.44 -3.17 -45.71
CA GLU A 202 7.31 -2.16 -46.36
C GLU A 202 7.25 -0.73 -45.79
N ASN A 203 8.43 -0.30 -45.33
CA ASN A 203 9.08 1.02 -45.35
C ASN A 203 8.25 2.33 -45.36
N GLY A 204 8.62 3.22 -44.44
CA GLY A 204 8.26 4.64 -44.48
C GLY A 204 9.08 5.48 -43.52
N THR A 205 10.26 5.90 -43.96
CA THR A 205 11.06 7.02 -43.41
C THR A 205 10.26 8.33 -43.44
N GLY A 206 10.33 9.15 -42.38
CA GLY A 206 9.70 10.47 -42.38
C GLY A 206 9.84 11.30 -41.11
N THR A 207 10.96 12.02 -41.02
CA THR A 207 11.10 13.43 -40.60
C THR A 207 10.43 13.99 -39.33
N ALA A 208 11.31 14.43 -38.42
CA ALA A 208 11.33 15.70 -37.67
C ALA A 208 10.06 16.56 -37.61
N GLY A 209 9.53 16.72 -36.38
CA GLY A 209 8.63 17.80 -36.00
C GLY A 209 9.13 18.52 -34.74
N LYS A 210 9.61 19.75 -34.90
CA LYS A 210 9.87 20.73 -33.82
C LYS A 210 8.55 21.09 -33.14
N GLY A 211 8.49 21.01 -31.81
CA GLY A 211 7.41 21.58 -30.99
C GLY A 211 7.97 22.18 -29.70
N LYS A 212 8.02 23.51 -29.66
CA LYS A 212 8.39 24.34 -28.49
C LYS A 212 7.31 24.27 -27.40
N GLY A 213 7.70 24.37 -26.14
CA GLY A 213 6.77 24.66 -25.04
C GLY A 213 7.31 24.24 -23.67
N GLY A 214 8.37 24.91 -23.21
CA GLY A 214 8.89 24.72 -21.86
C GLY A 214 8.00 25.42 -20.83
N THR A 215 7.59 24.68 -19.81
CA THR A 215 7.21 25.22 -18.51
C THR A 215 8.23 24.69 -17.50
N GLU A 216 9.20 25.53 -17.16
CA GLU A 216 10.12 25.28 -16.05
C GLU A 216 9.31 25.20 -14.74
N HIS A 217 9.14 23.99 -14.22
CA HIS A 217 8.60 23.80 -12.89
C HIS A 217 9.74 24.02 -11.88
N ARG A 218 9.79 25.22 -11.27
CA ARG A 218 10.67 25.48 -10.13
C ARG A 218 10.36 24.48 -9.02
N PRO A 219 11.35 23.76 -8.46
CA PRO A 219 11.11 22.82 -7.37
C PRO A 219 10.58 23.58 -6.15
N GLY A 220 9.37 23.24 -5.69
CA GLY A 220 8.75 23.83 -4.51
C GLY A 220 9.58 23.57 -3.25
N GLU A 221 9.60 24.55 -2.35
CA GLU A 221 10.32 24.56 -1.06
C GLU A 221 10.11 23.29 -0.21
N LYS A 222 8.96 22.63 -0.38
CA LYS A 222 8.62 21.34 0.25
C LYS A 222 9.57 20.20 -0.14
N SER A 223 10.04 20.13 -1.39
CA SER A 223 10.97 19.09 -1.89
C SER A 223 12.41 19.25 -1.39
N LYS A 224 12.80 20.47 -0.99
CA LYS A 224 14.06 20.69 -0.26
C LYS A 224 13.92 20.27 1.20
N ARG A 225 12.75 20.50 1.79
CA ARG A 225 12.43 20.11 3.17
C ARG A 225 12.36 18.58 3.33
N SER A 226 11.85 17.83 2.34
CA SER A 226 11.83 16.35 2.36
C SER A 226 13.24 15.73 2.30
N ARG A 227 14.11 16.20 1.39
CA ARG A 227 15.52 15.77 1.31
C ARG A 227 16.32 16.09 2.56
N LYS A 228 16.11 17.29 3.11
CA LYS A 228 16.71 17.69 4.38
C LYS A 228 16.19 16.80 5.51
N LYS A 229 14.88 16.52 5.58
CA LYS A 229 14.28 15.63 6.60
C LYS A 229 14.82 14.21 6.54
N ALA A 230 14.96 13.58 5.37
CA ALA A 230 15.47 12.22 5.26
C ALA A 230 16.95 12.12 5.69
N ARG A 231 17.78 13.10 5.31
CA ARG A 231 19.18 13.20 5.72
C ARG A 231 19.31 13.52 7.21
N ASP A 232 18.48 14.42 7.73
CA ASP A 232 18.46 14.82 9.14
C ASP A 232 17.93 13.68 10.04
N ALA A 233 16.97 12.87 9.56
CA ALA A 233 16.49 11.69 10.28
C ALA A 233 17.58 10.61 10.39
N ALA A 234 18.35 10.38 9.33
CA ALA A 234 19.51 9.49 9.38
C ALA A 234 20.59 10.00 10.34
N ALA A 235 20.85 11.32 10.36
CA ALA A 235 21.80 11.94 11.27
C ALA A 235 21.34 11.93 12.75
N ARG A 236 20.05 12.19 13.02
CA ARG A 236 19.48 12.12 14.39
C ARG A 236 19.44 10.68 14.91
N ALA A 237 19.18 9.71 14.04
CA ALA A 237 19.30 8.29 14.40
C ALA A 237 20.77 7.92 14.70
N GLU A 238 21.72 8.56 14.04
CA GLU A 238 23.15 8.38 14.31
C GLU A 238 23.56 8.91 15.68
N GLU A 239 23.09 10.10 16.05
CA GLU A 239 23.33 10.74 17.35
C GLU A 239 22.72 9.92 18.51
N ARG A 240 21.43 9.55 18.41
CA ARG A 240 20.75 8.73 19.44
C ARG A 240 21.39 7.35 19.63
N ALA A 241 21.87 6.75 18.55
CA ALA A 241 22.58 5.46 18.62
C ALA A 241 23.97 5.59 19.26
N ASN A 242 24.65 6.74 19.10
CA ASN A 242 25.93 6.99 19.74
C ASN A 242 25.76 7.31 21.24
N GLU A 243 24.77 8.11 21.63
CA GLU A 243 24.44 8.35 23.04
C GLU A 243 24.09 7.06 23.78
N SER A 244 23.37 6.15 23.12
CA SER A 244 23.01 4.84 23.67
C SER A 244 24.23 3.92 23.85
N LYS A 245 25.26 4.05 23.01
CA LYS A 245 26.53 3.32 23.17
C LYS A 245 27.36 3.89 24.32
N GLU A 246 27.45 5.21 24.41
CA GLU A 246 28.24 5.89 25.44
C GLU A 246 27.68 5.64 26.85
N LYS A 247 26.35 5.62 27.01
CA LYS A 247 25.69 5.22 28.27
C LYS A 247 25.96 3.76 28.65
N LYS A 248 26.15 2.88 27.66
CA LYS A 248 26.39 1.45 27.87
C LYS A 248 27.85 1.14 28.18
N GLU A 249 28.78 1.96 27.69
CA GLU A 249 30.21 1.91 28.08
C GLU A 249 30.41 2.50 29.47
N LYS A 250 29.82 3.66 29.78
CA LYS A 250 29.92 4.27 31.12
C LYS A 250 29.23 3.46 32.22
N GLY A 251 28.27 2.60 31.87
CA GLY A 251 27.62 1.66 32.79
C GLY A 251 28.42 0.37 33.06
N LYS A 252 29.54 0.14 32.36
CA LYS A 252 30.42 -1.03 32.59
C LYS A 252 31.60 -0.76 33.53
N ASP A 253 31.91 0.49 33.83
CA ASP A 253 33.01 0.88 34.72
C ASP A 253 32.57 1.07 36.20
N VAL A 254 31.34 0.68 36.55
CA VAL A 254 30.86 0.65 37.94
C VAL A 254 30.34 -0.75 38.25
N SER A 255 31.25 -1.71 38.37
CA SER A 255 31.04 -3.02 38.98
C SER A 255 32.36 -3.56 39.50
#